data_AF-A0A929YVM9-F1
#
_entry.id   AF-A0A929YVM9-F1
#
_cell.length_a   1.000
_cell.length_b   1.000
_cell.length_c   1.000
_cell.angle_alpha   90.00
_cell.angle_beta   90.00
_cell.angle_gamma   90.00
#
_symmetry.space_group_name_H-M   'P 1'
#
loop_
_entity.id
_entity.type
_entity.pdbx_description
1 polymer ?
#
loop_
_entity_poly.entity_id
_entity_poly.type
_entity_poly.pdbx_seq_one_letter_code
_entity_poly.pdbx_strand_id
1 'polypeptide(L)'
;MKKLFSDVATQIEILKSKNLQINDEQRALDILLRHNYYVIINGYRAPFLDNSSDRGNSKYINGSSFEEIYSLYIFDRNIRISFLKYMLIIEQNFKSAISYEFSKIYGHENYLQFENFDCENEKNIRDIFYMMGTMHNSLSKAIGKNEYITYNIEKYNNVPFWILANVVTLGGIINFYKLMKVDEKKFIAKKYFKIKYDELEDFMYIISFYRNISAHDERMYDVKYKGSLPNNEVSDYFNKMYGKNIDTKKVFSLFISLYTLLSKNDAIDMITDLEKSFSTLSKQLHSIKIDKIYDFMGFEKNFGEIKNI
;
A
#
# COMPACT_ATOMS: atom_id res chain seq x y z
N MET A 1 18.13 28.10 7.93
CA MET A 1 18.03 28.99 6.75
C MET A 1 16.65 28.84 6.13
N LYS A 2 16.00 29.95 5.74
CA LYS A 2 14.79 29.89 4.89
C LYS A 2 15.20 29.32 3.52
N LYS A 3 14.45 28.35 2.99
CA LYS A 3 14.63 27.88 1.60
C LYS A 3 14.11 29.00 0.68
N LEU A 4 15.02 29.68 -0.01
CA LEU A 4 14.68 30.66 -1.04
C LEU A 4 14.31 29.94 -2.34
N PHE A 5 13.47 30.56 -3.16
CA PHE A 5 13.16 30.07 -4.50
C PHE A 5 14.43 30.04 -5.35
N SER A 6 14.64 28.96 -6.09
CA SER A 6 15.73 28.79 -7.05
C SER A 6 15.13 28.28 -8.36
N ASP A 7 15.50 28.86 -9.49
CA ASP A 7 15.11 28.32 -10.80
C ASP A 7 15.75 26.94 -11.06
N VAL A 8 15.23 26.21 -12.04
CA VAL A 8 15.66 24.84 -12.35
C VAL A 8 17.11 24.77 -12.85
N ALA A 9 17.59 25.79 -13.56
CA ALA A 9 18.98 25.82 -14.01
C ALA A 9 19.94 25.97 -12.83
N THR A 10 19.63 26.86 -11.88
CA THR A 10 20.35 26.98 -10.61
C THR A 10 20.31 25.68 -9.81
N GLN A 11 19.18 24.95 -9.81
CA GLN A 11 19.10 23.64 -9.16
C GLN A 11 20.02 22.59 -9.78
N ILE A 12 20.14 22.57 -11.12
CA ILE A 12 21.07 21.70 -11.86
C ILE A 12 22.51 21.98 -11.44
N GLU A 13 22.91 23.25 -11.38
CA GLU A 13 24.27 23.62 -10.94
C GLU A 13 24.54 23.21 -9.48
N ILE A 14 23.54 23.34 -8.60
CA ILE A 14 23.66 22.84 -7.22
C ILE A 14 23.87 21.32 -7.20
N LEU A 15 23.20 20.55 -8.06
CA LEU A 15 23.39 19.11 -8.14
C LEU A 15 24.80 18.74 -8.61
N LYS A 16 25.31 19.40 -9.66
CA LYS A 16 26.68 19.22 -10.15
C LYS A 16 27.71 19.54 -9.07
N SER A 17 27.51 20.66 -8.34
CA SER A 17 28.40 21.06 -7.23
C SER A 17 28.47 20.02 -6.10
N LYS A 18 27.43 19.18 -5.97
CA LYS A 18 27.35 18.09 -4.98
C LYS A 18 27.87 16.75 -5.50
N ASN A 19 28.55 16.73 -6.64
CA ASN A 19 29.10 15.54 -7.29
C ASN A 19 28.05 14.62 -7.95
N LEU A 20 26.88 15.16 -8.34
CA LEU A 20 25.92 14.42 -9.16
C LEU A 20 26.22 14.62 -10.65
N GLN A 21 26.41 13.53 -11.38
CA GLN A 21 26.56 13.56 -12.83
C GLN A 21 25.20 13.79 -13.49
N ILE A 22 25.17 14.63 -14.53
CA ILE A 22 23.97 14.87 -15.34
C ILE A 22 24.40 14.70 -16.78
N ASN A 23 23.99 13.59 -17.40
CA ASN A 23 24.46 13.23 -18.74
C ASN A 23 23.72 14.02 -19.81
N ASP A 24 22.43 14.28 -19.59
CA ASP A 24 21.57 15.08 -20.47
C ASP A 24 20.88 16.19 -19.67
N GLU A 25 21.48 17.38 -19.69
CA GLU A 25 20.98 18.52 -18.91
C GLU A 25 19.61 19.02 -19.38
N GLN A 26 19.35 18.99 -20.69
CA GLN A 26 18.05 19.42 -21.23
C GLN A 26 16.95 18.48 -20.75
N ARG A 27 17.19 17.17 -20.80
CA ARG A 27 16.26 16.18 -20.29
C ARG A 27 16.06 16.30 -18.78
N ALA A 28 17.13 16.53 -18.02
CA ALA A 28 17.03 16.73 -16.57
C ALA A 28 16.18 17.95 -16.23
N LEU A 29 16.35 19.05 -16.97
CA LEU A 29 15.55 20.27 -16.84
C LEU A 29 14.07 20.00 -17.11
N ASP A 30 13.74 19.34 -18.22
CA ASP A 30 12.37 18.97 -18.58
C ASP A 30 11.70 18.09 -17.51
N ILE A 31 12.44 17.12 -16.96
CA ILE A 31 11.96 16.25 -15.89
C ILE A 31 11.66 17.06 -14.63
N LEU A 32 12.57 17.95 -14.22
CA LEU A 32 12.42 18.77 -13.01
C LEU A 32 11.27 19.78 -13.13
N LEU A 33 11.00 20.30 -14.34
CA LEU A 33 9.84 21.14 -14.61
C LEU A 33 8.52 20.36 -14.47
N ARG A 34 8.47 19.10 -14.90
CA ARG A 34 7.24 18.28 -14.85
C ARG A 34 6.94 17.70 -13.47
N HIS A 35 7.96 17.27 -12.74
CA HIS A 35 7.79 16.47 -11.52
C HIS A 35 8.24 17.16 -10.23
N ASN A 36 8.75 18.40 -10.31
CA ASN A 36 9.29 19.16 -9.18
C ASN A 36 10.56 18.53 -8.55
N TYR A 37 11.59 19.36 -8.37
CA TYR A 37 12.85 18.99 -7.70
C TYR A 37 12.67 18.30 -6.35
N TYR A 38 11.71 18.76 -5.54
CA TYR A 38 11.49 18.18 -4.22
C TYR A 38 11.09 16.70 -4.31
N VAL A 39 10.20 16.35 -5.24
CA VAL A 39 9.69 14.98 -5.38
C VAL A 39 10.79 14.06 -5.86
N ILE A 40 11.54 14.44 -6.90
CA ILE A 40 12.58 13.58 -7.47
C ILE A 40 13.82 13.58 -6.57
N ILE A 41 14.43 14.73 -6.34
CA ILE A 41 15.74 14.77 -5.68
C ILE A 41 15.60 14.49 -4.19
N ASN A 42 14.76 15.23 -3.46
CA ASN A 42 14.64 14.97 -2.01
C ASN A 42 13.94 13.64 -1.74
N GLY A 43 13.07 13.19 -2.65
CA GLY A 43 12.43 11.89 -2.58
C GLY A 43 13.39 10.71 -2.75
N TYR A 44 14.32 10.77 -3.69
CA TYR A 44 15.02 9.56 -4.16
C TYR A 44 16.54 9.62 -4.06
N ARG A 45 17.12 10.73 -3.57
CA ARG A 45 18.59 10.84 -3.40
C ARG A 45 19.17 9.93 -2.33
N ALA A 46 18.39 9.51 -1.32
CA ALA A 46 18.93 8.90 -0.11
C ALA A 46 19.85 7.68 -0.36
N PRO A 47 19.54 6.75 -1.29
CA PRO A 47 20.42 5.63 -1.60
C PRO A 47 21.76 6.05 -2.26
N PHE A 48 21.84 7.25 -2.82
CA PHE A 48 22.98 7.74 -3.59
C PHE A 48 23.86 8.74 -2.81
N LEU A 49 23.52 9.02 -1.55
CA LEU A 49 24.33 9.89 -0.70
C LEU A 49 25.51 9.14 -0.09
N ASP A 50 26.64 9.83 0.01
CA ASP A 50 27.82 9.34 0.70
C ASP A 50 27.66 9.55 2.21
N ASN A 51 27.52 8.44 2.94
CA ASN A 51 27.33 8.43 4.40
C ASN A 51 28.54 8.96 5.18
N SER A 52 29.69 9.15 4.54
CA SER A 52 30.90 9.72 5.16
C SER A 52 30.89 11.26 5.24
N SER A 53 29.94 11.91 4.56
CA SER A 53 29.87 13.38 4.48
C SER A 53 29.03 14.00 5.61
N ASP A 54 29.45 15.16 6.11
CA ASP A 54 28.74 15.91 7.15
C ASP A 54 27.27 16.16 6.77
N ARG A 55 26.37 16.05 7.76
CA ARG A 55 24.90 16.15 7.58
C ARG A 55 24.43 17.46 6.93
N GLY A 56 25.27 18.50 6.90
CA GLY A 56 25.00 19.79 6.27
C GLY A 56 25.45 19.91 4.81
N ASN A 57 26.34 19.03 4.34
CA ASN A 57 27.01 19.11 3.03
C ASN A 57 27.07 17.76 2.32
N SER A 58 25.98 16.97 2.44
CA SER A 58 25.94 15.62 1.89
C SER A 58 26.20 15.61 0.38
N LYS A 59 27.29 14.95 -0.01
CA LYS A 59 27.68 14.74 -1.41
C LYS A 59 27.11 13.41 -1.92
N TYR A 60 26.96 13.32 -3.23
CA TYR A 60 26.60 12.06 -3.89
C TYR A 60 27.81 11.14 -4.02
N ILE A 61 27.57 9.83 -3.95
CA ILE A 61 28.57 8.78 -4.18
C ILE A 61 29.20 9.02 -5.55
N ASN A 62 30.52 8.86 -5.67
CA ASN A 62 31.22 9.12 -6.92
C ASN A 62 30.64 8.28 -8.07
N GLY A 63 30.38 8.94 -9.20
CA GLY A 63 29.73 8.30 -10.36
C GLY A 63 28.21 8.16 -10.26
N SER A 64 27.55 8.70 -9.23
CA SER A 64 26.08 8.76 -9.20
C SER A 64 25.57 9.73 -10.26
N SER A 65 24.51 9.32 -10.97
CA SER A 65 23.88 10.15 -11.99
C SER A 65 22.45 10.59 -11.61
N PHE A 66 22.00 11.71 -12.19
CA PHE A 66 20.60 12.13 -12.09
C PHE A 66 19.66 11.08 -12.68
N GLU A 67 20.09 10.43 -13.76
CA GLU A 67 19.32 9.37 -14.42
C GLU A 67 19.07 8.19 -13.49
N GLU A 68 20.03 7.79 -12.64
CA GLU A 68 19.81 6.75 -11.64
C GLU A 68 18.76 7.14 -10.58
N ILE A 69 18.81 8.37 -10.08
CA ILE A 69 17.81 8.89 -9.13
C ILE A 69 16.42 8.89 -9.77
N TYR A 70 16.34 9.33 -11.03
CA TYR A 70 15.09 9.33 -11.77
C TYR A 70 14.60 7.90 -12.08
N SER A 71 15.51 6.97 -12.38
CA SER A 71 15.20 5.55 -12.54
C SER A 71 14.59 4.94 -11.28
N LEU A 72 15.10 5.30 -10.09
CA LEU A 72 14.49 4.88 -8.83
C LEU A 72 13.08 5.46 -8.63
N TYR A 73 12.85 6.72 -9.01
CA TYR A 73 11.51 7.32 -9.01
C TYR A 73 10.53 6.56 -9.93
N ILE A 74 10.96 6.21 -11.15
CA ILE A 74 10.14 5.45 -12.09
C ILE A 74 9.88 4.02 -11.57
N PHE A 75 10.89 3.38 -10.97
CA PHE A 75 10.74 2.09 -10.33
C PHE A 75 9.69 2.13 -9.21
N ASP A 76 9.77 3.10 -8.29
CA ASP A 76 8.81 3.26 -7.19
C ASP A 76 7.38 3.43 -7.72
N ARG A 77 7.20 4.23 -8.77
CA ARG A 77 5.91 4.40 -9.45
C ARG A 77 5.39 3.08 -10.03
N ASN A 78 6.24 2.30 -10.71
CA ASN A 78 5.85 1.02 -11.31
C ASN A 78 5.46 -0.01 -10.23
N ILE A 79 6.24 -0.09 -9.16
CA ILE A 79 5.94 -0.94 -8.00
C ILE A 79 4.62 -0.52 -7.35
N ARG A 80 4.39 0.78 -7.14
CA ARG A 80 3.14 1.32 -6.56
C ARG A 80 1.92 0.94 -7.38
N ILE A 81 2.01 1.02 -8.71
CA ILE A 81 0.95 0.62 -9.64
C ILE A 81 0.73 -0.90 -9.59
N SER A 82 1.81 -1.69 -9.58
CA SER A 82 1.73 -3.14 -9.47
C SER A 82 1.04 -3.57 -8.17
N PHE A 83 1.48 -3.06 -7.01
CA PHE A 83 0.80 -3.36 -5.75
C PHE A 83 -0.64 -2.87 -5.73
N LEU A 84 -0.94 -1.70 -6.28
CA LEU A 84 -2.31 -1.18 -6.33
C LEU A 84 -3.26 -2.13 -7.06
N LYS A 85 -2.83 -2.71 -8.19
CA LYS A 85 -3.61 -3.73 -8.92
C LYS A 85 -4.05 -4.87 -7.98
N TYR A 86 -3.11 -5.44 -7.22
CA TYR A 86 -3.40 -6.59 -6.33
C TYR A 86 -4.15 -6.19 -5.04
N MET A 87 -3.86 -5.00 -4.49
CA MET A 87 -4.62 -4.46 -3.36
C MET A 87 -6.09 -4.25 -3.72
N LEU A 88 -6.41 -3.83 -4.95
CA LEU A 88 -7.80 -3.68 -5.41
C LEU A 88 -8.54 -5.01 -5.52
N ILE A 89 -7.87 -6.09 -5.95
CA ILE A 89 -8.43 -7.45 -5.96
C ILE A 89 -8.83 -7.88 -4.54
N ILE A 90 -7.92 -7.70 -3.59
CA ILE A 90 -8.17 -8.05 -2.19
C ILE A 90 -9.23 -7.13 -1.54
N GLU A 91 -9.22 -5.83 -1.83
CA GLU A 91 -10.27 -4.89 -1.36
C GLU A 91 -11.66 -5.37 -1.81
N GLN A 92 -11.81 -5.82 -3.05
CA GLN A 92 -13.07 -6.37 -3.53
C GLN A 92 -13.45 -7.68 -2.83
N ASN A 93 -12.46 -8.55 -2.55
CA ASN A 93 -12.69 -9.79 -1.82
C ASN A 93 -13.18 -9.51 -0.38
N PHE A 94 -12.55 -8.56 0.33
CA PHE A 94 -13.00 -8.11 1.66
C PHE A 94 -14.46 -7.61 1.61
N LYS A 95 -14.76 -6.68 0.69
CA LYS A 95 -16.12 -6.15 0.50
C LYS A 95 -17.14 -7.25 0.29
N SER A 96 -16.83 -8.20 -0.59
CA SER A 96 -17.72 -9.30 -0.96
C SER A 96 -17.95 -10.26 0.20
N ALA A 97 -16.87 -10.73 0.86
CA ALA A 97 -16.96 -11.69 1.95
C ALA A 97 -17.67 -11.11 3.18
N ILE A 98 -17.32 -9.88 3.57
CA ILE A 98 -17.90 -9.22 4.74
C ILE A 98 -19.37 -8.91 4.50
N SER A 99 -19.71 -8.29 3.36
CA SER A 99 -21.10 -7.92 3.10
C SER A 99 -22.02 -9.13 2.92
N TYR A 100 -21.53 -10.18 2.27
CA TYR A 100 -22.29 -11.42 2.08
C TYR A 100 -22.59 -12.12 3.41
N GLU A 101 -21.56 -12.40 4.23
CA GLU A 101 -21.77 -13.15 5.47
C GLU A 101 -22.55 -12.34 6.50
N PHE A 102 -22.29 -11.04 6.59
CA PHE A 102 -23.04 -10.18 7.51
C PHE A 102 -24.52 -10.09 7.11
N SER A 103 -24.83 -9.90 5.83
CA SER A 103 -26.22 -9.91 5.34
C SER A 103 -26.89 -11.27 5.46
N LYS A 104 -26.15 -12.37 5.42
CA LYS A 104 -26.71 -13.71 5.62
C LYS A 104 -27.19 -13.90 7.06
N ILE A 105 -26.51 -13.31 8.04
CA ILE A 105 -26.84 -13.41 9.47
C ILE A 105 -27.98 -12.45 9.83
N TYR A 106 -27.87 -11.19 9.40
CA TYR A 106 -28.74 -10.09 9.87
C TYR A 106 -29.80 -9.62 8.85
N GLY A 107 -29.81 -10.23 7.66
CA GLY A 107 -30.71 -9.84 6.58
C GLY A 107 -30.25 -8.59 5.82
N HIS A 108 -31.14 -8.08 4.97
CA HIS A 108 -30.81 -7.05 3.97
C HIS A 108 -31.39 -5.66 4.28
N GLU A 109 -32.32 -5.55 5.24
CA GLU A 109 -32.95 -4.28 5.65
C GLU A 109 -32.42 -3.78 7.00
N ASN A 110 -32.02 -4.69 7.89
CA ASN A 110 -31.66 -4.38 9.28
C ASN A 110 -30.18 -4.65 9.58
N TYR A 111 -29.29 -4.47 8.58
CA TYR A 111 -27.86 -4.76 8.79
C TYR A 111 -27.18 -3.69 9.66
N LEU A 112 -27.56 -2.41 9.57
CA LEU A 112 -27.07 -1.36 10.46
C LEU A 112 -27.94 -1.23 11.72
N GLN A 113 -28.11 -2.31 12.48
CA GLN A 113 -28.70 -2.24 13.82
C GLN A 113 -27.59 -2.33 14.87
N PHE A 114 -27.71 -1.57 15.95
CA PHE A 114 -26.67 -1.47 16.98
C PHE A 114 -26.35 -2.85 17.59
N GLU A 115 -27.38 -3.67 17.79
CA GLU A 115 -27.32 -5.00 18.42
C GLU A 115 -26.62 -6.06 17.55
N ASN A 116 -26.38 -5.76 16.27
CA ASN A 116 -25.66 -6.66 15.36
C ASN A 116 -24.15 -6.60 15.57
N PHE A 117 -23.64 -5.60 16.29
CA PHE A 117 -22.19 -5.37 16.48
C PHE A 117 -21.73 -5.80 17.88
N ASP A 118 -20.41 -5.78 18.09
CA ASP A 118 -19.79 -6.02 19.39
C ASP A 118 -19.95 -4.80 20.31
N CYS A 119 -20.94 -4.89 21.20
CA CYS A 119 -21.31 -3.84 22.15
C CYS A 119 -20.69 -4.01 23.56
N GLU A 120 -19.71 -4.89 23.74
CA GLU A 120 -19.19 -5.23 25.08
C GLU A 120 -18.38 -4.09 25.74
N ASN A 121 -17.91 -3.11 24.97
CA ASN A 121 -17.06 -2.01 25.46
C ASN A 121 -17.61 -0.63 25.06
N GLU A 122 -17.63 0.33 25.98
CA GLU A 122 -18.05 1.73 25.74
C GLU A 122 -17.33 2.38 24.54
N LYS A 123 -16.04 2.08 24.34
CA LYS A 123 -15.29 2.56 23.18
C LYS A 123 -15.88 2.01 21.86
N ASN A 124 -16.30 0.75 21.85
CA ASN A 124 -16.94 0.15 20.67
C ASN A 124 -18.28 0.83 20.39
N ILE A 125 -19.07 1.18 21.41
CA ILE A 125 -20.36 1.88 21.24
C ILE A 125 -20.18 3.16 20.42
N ARG A 126 -19.21 4.01 20.80
CA ARG A 126 -18.92 5.24 20.06
C ARG A 126 -18.45 4.94 18.63
N ASP A 127 -17.56 3.96 18.47
CA ASP A 127 -17.02 3.59 17.16
C ASP A 127 -18.12 3.00 16.25
N ILE A 128 -19.13 2.30 16.79
CA ILE A 128 -20.32 1.81 16.08
C ILE A 128 -21.15 2.96 15.54
N PHE A 129 -21.53 3.92 16.38
CA PHE A 129 -22.29 5.09 15.90
C PHE A 129 -21.53 5.87 14.83
N TYR A 130 -20.21 6.04 15.00
CA TYR A 130 -19.37 6.67 13.99
C TYR A 130 -19.39 5.87 12.68
N MET A 131 -19.19 4.55 12.74
CA MET A 131 -19.21 3.67 11.58
C MET A 131 -20.56 3.74 10.85
N MET A 132 -21.68 3.65 11.56
CA MET A 132 -23.02 3.78 10.96
C MET A 132 -23.19 5.13 10.25
N GLY A 133 -22.74 6.22 10.89
CA GLY A 133 -22.71 7.55 10.27
C GLY A 133 -21.88 7.58 8.99
N THR A 134 -20.70 6.94 8.96
CA THR A 134 -19.89 6.83 7.74
C THR A 134 -20.57 6.03 6.63
N MET A 135 -21.28 4.96 6.99
CA MET A 135 -22.05 4.14 6.04
C MET A 135 -23.21 4.94 5.42
N HIS A 136 -23.97 5.66 6.25
CA HIS A 136 -25.03 6.56 5.77
C HIS A 136 -24.50 7.69 4.91
N ASN A 137 -23.33 8.26 5.25
CA ASN A 137 -22.69 9.29 4.43
C ASN A 137 -22.23 8.73 3.06
N SER A 138 -21.71 7.50 3.01
CA SER A 138 -21.38 6.83 1.75
C SER A 138 -22.61 6.62 0.89
N LEU A 139 -23.72 6.15 1.48
CA LEU A 139 -25.01 6.00 0.79
C LEU A 139 -25.51 7.35 0.26
N SER A 140 -25.57 8.38 1.11
CA SER A 140 -26.05 9.72 0.76
C SER A 140 -25.27 10.32 -0.42
N LYS A 141 -23.94 10.19 -0.42
CA LYS A 141 -23.10 10.67 -1.54
C LYS A 141 -23.30 9.89 -2.83
N ALA A 142 -23.74 8.63 -2.74
CA ALA A 142 -23.91 7.74 -3.88
C ALA A 142 -25.28 7.87 -4.56
N ILE A 143 -26.32 8.26 -3.81
CA ILE A 143 -27.65 8.53 -4.37
C ILE A 143 -27.56 9.64 -5.42
N GLY A 144 -28.14 9.41 -6.59
CA GLY A 144 -28.07 10.32 -7.74
C GLY A 144 -26.74 10.32 -8.50
N LYS A 145 -25.72 9.58 -8.04
CA LYS A 145 -24.42 9.42 -8.73
C LYS A 145 -24.15 8.01 -9.22
N ASN A 146 -24.59 7.01 -8.46
CA ASN A 146 -24.45 5.59 -8.80
C ASN A 146 -25.82 5.03 -9.17
N GLU A 147 -26.01 4.68 -10.44
CA GLU A 147 -27.30 4.24 -10.98
C GLU A 147 -27.90 3.05 -10.21
N TYR A 148 -27.07 2.05 -9.87
CA TYR A 148 -27.51 0.88 -9.13
C TYR A 148 -27.95 1.20 -7.69
N ILE A 149 -27.37 2.23 -7.06
CA ILE A 149 -27.80 2.69 -5.73
C ILE A 149 -29.13 3.42 -5.85
N THR A 150 -29.24 4.36 -6.79
CA THR A 150 -30.45 5.13 -7.04
C THR A 150 -31.63 4.22 -7.35
N TYR A 151 -31.44 3.23 -8.23
CA TYR A 151 -32.47 2.23 -8.56
C TYR A 151 -33.00 1.49 -7.33
N ASN A 152 -32.11 1.04 -6.43
CA ASN A 152 -32.53 0.30 -5.23
C ASN A 152 -33.32 1.19 -4.26
N ILE A 153 -32.92 2.44 -4.09
CA ILE A 153 -33.67 3.42 -3.30
C ILE A 153 -35.05 3.68 -3.91
N GLU A 154 -35.14 3.97 -5.21
CA GLU A 154 -36.39 4.30 -5.87
C GLU A 154 -37.38 3.11 -5.89
N LYS A 155 -36.87 1.90 -6.09
CA LYS A 155 -37.71 0.70 -6.24
C LYS A 155 -38.05 0.02 -4.91
N TYR A 156 -37.10 -0.04 -3.98
CA TYR A 156 -37.21 -0.84 -2.76
C TYR A 156 -37.11 -0.01 -1.47
N ASN A 157 -36.88 1.31 -1.57
CA ASN A 157 -36.67 2.20 -0.43
C ASN A 157 -35.56 1.72 0.54
N ASN A 158 -34.64 0.89 0.05
CA ASN A 158 -33.56 0.29 0.80
C ASN A 158 -32.40 -0.05 -0.15
N VAL A 159 -31.18 -0.05 0.38
CA VAL A 159 -29.99 -0.56 -0.32
C VAL A 159 -29.37 -1.68 0.52
N PRO A 160 -29.41 -2.93 0.02
CA PRO A 160 -28.76 -4.05 0.68
C PRO A 160 -27.25 -3.82 0.86
N PHE A 161 -26.67 -4.39 1.92
CA PHE A 161 -25.27 -4.15 2.27
C PHE A 161 -24.30 -4.57 1.16
N TRP A 162 -24.51 -5.70 0.47
CA TRP A 162 -23.65 -6.12 -0.64
C TRP A 162 -23.66 -5.16 -1.84
N ILE A 163 -24.72 -4.36 -1.99
CA ILE A 163 -24.79 -3.29 -2.99
C ILE A 163 -24.08 -2.04 -2.46
N LEU A 164 -24.37 -1.66 -1.21
CA LEU A 164 -23.76 -0.51 -0.54
C LEU A 164 -22.23 -0.65 -0.44
N ALA A 165 -21.71 -1.85 -0.17
CA ALA A 165 -20.29 -2.12 0.02
C ALA A 165 -19.42 -1.65 -1.16
N ASN A 166 -19.97 -1.56 -2.36
CA ASN A 166 -19.27 -1.07 -3.55
C ASN A 166 -18.92 0.43 -3.48
N VAL A 167 -19.71 1.24 -2.76
CA VAL A 167 -19.47 2.69 -2.56
C VAL A 167 -18.85 3.01 -1.20
N VAL A 168 -18.64 2.00 -0.35
CA VAL A 168 -17.92 2.14 0.91
C VAL A 168 -16.42 2.06 0.66
N THR A 169 -15.65 2.91 1.33
CA THR A 169 -14.17 2.89 1.22
C THR A 169 -13.59 1.66 1.90
N LEU A 170 -12.38 1.23 1.53
CA LEU A 170 -11.68 0.16 2.25
C LEU A 170 -11.61 0.43 3.75
N GLY A 171 -11.25 1.65 4.16
CA GLY A 171 -11.23 2.03 5.57
C GLY A 171 -12.58 1.88 6.27
N GLY A 172 -13.68 2.19 5.57
CA GLY A 172 -15.04 1.94 6.08
C GLY A 172 -15.34 0.46 6.30
N ILE A 173 -14.92 -0.40 5.37
CA ILE A 173 -15.06 -1.86 5.48
C ILE A 173 -14.20 -2.44 6.60
N ILE A 174 -12.99 -1.92 6.79
CA ILE A 174 -12.11 -2.32 7.91
C ILE A 174 -12.73 -1.94 9.25
N ASN A 175 -13.23 -0.70 9.37
CA ASN A 175 -13.92 -0.27 10.58
C ASN A 175 -15.19 -1.10 10.84
N PHE A 176 -15.93 -1.46 9.79
CA PHE A 176 -17.07 -2.36 9.89
C PHE A 176 -16.65 -3.73 10.43
N TYR A 177 -15.65 -4.37 9.79
CA TYR A 177 -15.13 -5.67 10.21
C TYR A 177 -14.60 -5.65 11.65
N LYS A 178 -13.88 -4.60 12.06
CA LYS A 178 -13.40 -4.42 13.44
C LYS A 178 -14.53 -4.47 14.47
N LEU A 179 -15.74 -4.01 14.13
CA LEU A 179 -16.87 -3.92 15.04
C LEU A 179 -17.83 -5.12 14.95
N MET A 180 -17.60 -6.06 14.01
CA MET A 180 -18.35 -7.32 13.95
C MET A 180 -18.09 -8.19 15.18
N LYS A 181 -19.00 -9.13 15.46
CA LYS A 181 -18.83 -10.07 16.58
C LYS A 181 -17.70 -11.05 16.28
N VAL A 182 -16.97 -11.46 17.32
CA VAL A 182 -15.74 -12.28 17.18
C VAL A 182 -15.98 -13.58 16.39
N ASP A 183 -17.12 -14.26 16.61
CA ASP A 183 -17.42 -15.52 15.90
C ASP A 183 -17.65 -15.32 14.40
N GLU A 184 -18.19 -14.17 14.01
CA GLU A 184 -18.38 -13.78 12.61
C GLU A 184 -17.04 -13.50 11.94
N LYS A 185 -16.16 -12.76 12.63
CA LYS A 185 -14.80 -12.51 12.17
C LYS A 185 -14.02 -13.81 11.97
N LYS A 186 -14.07 -14.72 12.96
CA LYS A 186 -13.46 -16.06 12.89
C LYS A 186 -13.99 -16.85 11.70
N PHE A 187 -15.30 -16.82 11.48
CA PHE A 187 -15.92 -17.50 10.35
C PHE A 187 -15.42 -16.95 9.01
N ILE A 188 -15.44 -15.64 8.82
CA ILE A 188 -14.98 -14.98 7.59
C ILE A 188 -13.51 -15.29 7.31
N ALA A 189 -12.63 -15.06 8.29
CA ALA A 189 -11.20 -15.29 8.14
C ALA A 189 -10.88 -16.74 7.75
N LYS A 190 -11.48 -17.71 8.45
CA LYS A 190 -11.28 -19.13 8.17
C LYS A 190 -11.88 -19.56 6.83
N LYS A 191 -13.08 -19.09 6.48
CA LYS A 191 -13.79 -19.56 5.28
C LYS A 191 -13.18 -19.00 4.01
N TYR A 192 -12.91 -17.70 3.97
CA TYR A 192 -12.53 -16.98 2.75
C TYR A 192 -11.02 -16.82 2.58
N PHE A 193 -10.26 -16.71 3.68
CA PHE A 193 -8.84 -16.37 3.65
C PHE A 193 -7.93 -17.46 4.25
N LYS A 194 -8.51 -18.47 4.90
CA LYS A 194 -7.80 -19.61 5.52
C LYS A 194 -6.78 -19.20 6.60
N ILE A 195 -7.00 -18.06 7.25
CA ILE A 195 -6.13 -17.51 8.30
C ILE A 195 -6.92 -17.22 9.58
N LYS A 196 -6.22 -16.81 10.64
CA LYS A 196 -6.87 -16.35 11.87
C LYS A 196 -7.49 -14.96 11.69
N TYR A 197 -8.47 -14.63 12.53
CA TYR A 197 -9.24 -13.39 12.39
C TYR A 197 -8.46 -12.13 12.78
N ASP A 198 -7.54 -12.27 13.74
CA ASP A 198 -6.59 -11.26 14.18
C ASP A 198 -5.53 -11.01 13.10
N GLU A 199 -4.98 -12.07 12.49
CA GLU A 199 -4.08 -11.97 11.33
C GLU A 199 -4.74 -11.23 10.16
N LEU A 200 -6.01 -11.56 9.85
CA LEU A 200 -6.76 -10.88 8.80
C LEU A 200 -6.93 -9.38 9.09
N GLU A 201 -7.27 -9.01 10.34
CA GLU A 201 -7.44 -7.62 10.74
C GLU A 201 -6.14 -6.82 10.54
N ASP A 202 -4.99 -7.39 10.92
CA ASP A 202 -3.68 -6.76 10.71
C ASP A 202 -3.33 -6.62 9.23
N PHE A 203 -3.57 -7.65 8.40
CA PHE A 203 -3.34 -7.56 6.95
C PHE A 203 -4.22 -6.50 6.29
N MET A 204 -5.49 -6.38 6.71
CA MET A 204 -6.37 -5.32 6.23
C MET A 204 -5.80 -3.93 6.52
N TYR A 205 -5.24 -3.70 7.71
CA TYR A 205 -4.60 -2.43 8.07
C TYR A 205 -3.33 -2.14 7.27
N ILE A 206 -2.48 -3.15 7.05
CA ILE A 206 -1.28 -3.01 6.21
C ILE A 206 -1.68 -2.63 4.78
N ILE A 207 -2.64 -3.36 4.19
CA ILE A 207 -3.13 -3.08 2.84
C ILE A 207 -3.74 -1.68 2.76
N SER A 208 -4.56 -1.28 3.73
CA SER A 208 -5.14 0.07 3.72
C SER A 208 -4.08 1.18 3.80
N PHE A 209 -3.01 0.98 4.57
CA PHE A 209 -1.92 1.94 4.68
C PHE A 209 -1.22 2.14 3.33
N TYR A 210 -0.79 1.04 2.70
CA TYR A 210 -0.09 1.11 1.42
C TYR A 210 -1.00 1.49 0.26
N ARG A 211 -2.28 1.12 0.28
CA ARG A 211 -3.29 1.54 -0.71
C ARG A 211 -3.50 3.05 -0.68
N ASN A 212 -3.48 3.67 0.50
CA ASN A 212 -3.58 5.13 0.62
C ASN A 212 -2.32 5.83 0.08
N ILE A 213 -1.13 5.33 0.39
CA ILE A 213 0.13 5.80 -0.23
C ILE A 213 0.03 5.71 -1.75
N SER A 214 -0.46 4.58 -2.26
CA SER A 214 -0.69 4.38 -3.69
C SER A 214 -1.62 5.41 -4.31
N ALA A 215 -2.76 5.67 -3.66
CA ALA A 215 -3.79 6.56 -4.16
C ALA A 215 -3.40 8.04 -4.11
N HIS A 216 -2.52 8.43 -3.18
CA HIS A 216 -2.03 9.81 -3.04
C HIS A 216 -0.76 10.12 -3.84
N ASP A 217 -0.30 9.17 -4.67
CA ASP A 217 0.93 9.25 -5.45
C ASP A 217 2.17 9.52 -4.57
N GLU A 218 2.15 9.01 -3.34
CA GLU A 218 3.24 9.13 -2.39
C GLU A 218 4.34 8.10 -2.67
N ARG A 219 5.57 8.45 -2.29
CA ARG A 219 6.75 7.57 -2.36
C ARG A 219 6.55 6.34 -1.49
N MET A 220 6.82 5.14 -2.00
CA MET A 220 6.54 3.88 -1.30
C MET A 220 7.78 3.11 -0.84
N TYR A 221 8.86 3.08 -1.63
CA TYR A 221 9.96 2.10 -1.51
C TYR A 221 10.68 2.10 -0.15
N ASP A 222 10.70 3.23 0.56
CA ASP A 222 11.35 3.36 1.87
C ASP A 222 10.35 3.63 3.02
N VAL A 223 9.05 3.50 2.76
CA VAL A 223 8.03 3.74 3.77
C VAL A 223 7.98 2.62 4.78
N LYS A 224 7.92 3.02 6.06
CA LYS A 224 7.74 2.11 7.19
C LYS A 224 6.32 2.17 7.71
N TYR A 225 5.64 1.03 7.68
CA TYR A 225 4.41 0.80 8.40
C TYR A 225 4.64 0.94 9.91
N LYS A 226 3.71 1.61 10.59
CA LYS A 226 3.82 1.90 12.03
C LYS A 226 3.47 0.70 12.92
N GLY A 227 2.57 -0.16 12.45
CA GLY A 227 2.24 -1.41 13.12
C GLY A 227 3.29 -2.50 12.86
N SER A 228 2.87 -3.75 12.93
CA SER A 228 3.71 -4.91 12.65
C SER A 228 2.93 -5.94 11.83
N LEU A 229 3.62 -6.58 10.88
CA LEU A 229 3.15 -7.81 10.28
C LEU A 229 2.91 -8.87 11.38
N PRO A 230 1.75 -9.55 11.39
CA PRO A 230 1.52 -10.67 12.29
C PRO A 230 2.37 -11.88 11.84
N ASN A 231 2.77 -12.70 12.80
CA ASN A 231 3.45 -13.96 12.48
C ASN A 231 2.48 -14.88 11.72
N ASN A 232 2.91 -15.37 10.57
CA ASN A 232 2.15 -16.25 9.69
C ASN A 232 3.09 -17.17 8.91
N GLU A 233 2.53 -18.19 8.26
CA GLU A 233 3.29 -19.23 7.54
C GLU A 233 4.25 -18.67 6.49
N VAL A 234 3.85 -17.60 5.79
CA VAL A 234 4.66 -16.94 4.74
C VAL A 234 5.82 -16.17 5.37
N SER A 235 5.58 -15.45 6.47
CA SER A 235 6.67 -14.80 7.21
C SER A 235 7.65 -15.80 7.80
N ASP A 236 7.17 -16.95 8.30
CA ASP A 236 8.02 -18.02 8.83
C ASP A 236 8.84 -18.68 7.74
N TYR A 237 8.27 -18.86 6.55
CA TYR A 237 9.00 -19.32 5.38
C TYR A 237 10.19 -18.39 5.09
N PHE A 238 9.96 -17.08 4.99
CA PHE A 238 11.04 -16.13 4.70
C PHE A 238 12.06 -16.03 5.84
N ASN A 239 11.63 -16.09 7.10
CA ASN A 239 12.54 -16.12 8.25
C ASN A 239 13.51 -17.31 8.17
N LYS A 240 13.00 -18.50 7.82
CA LYS A 240 13.82 -19.71 7.63
C LYS A 240 14.72 -19.60 6.40
N MET A 241 14.16 -19.15 5.29
CA MET A 241 14.86 -19.02 4.01
C MET A 241 16.05 -18.05 4.10
N TYR A 242 15.89 -16.93 4.80
CA TYR A 242 16.94 -15.92 4.96
C TYR A 242 17.83 -16.16 6.18
N GLY A 243 17.49 -17.10 7.05
CA GLY A 243 18.22 -17.37 8.30
C GLY A 243 18.21 -16.21 9.28
N LYS A 244 17.26 -15.27 9.15
CA LYS A 244 17.11 -14.09 10.01
C LYS A 244 15.66 -13.61 10.00
N ASN A 245 15.30 -12.83 11.02
CA ASN A 245 13.98 -12.20 11.06
C ASN A 245 13.83 -11.14 9.97
N ILE A 246 12.75 -11.23 9.20
CA ILE A 246 12.37 -10.22 8.22
C ILE A 246 11.97 -8.89 8.89
N ASP A 247 12.13 -7.78 8.16
CA ASP A 247 11.66 -6.48 8.63
C ASP A 247 10.14 -6.36 8.42
N THR A 248 9.39 -6.48 9.51
CA THR A 248 7.92 -6.48 9.52
C THR A 248 7.30 -5.10 9.25
N LYS A 249 8.11 -4.05 9.10
CA LYS A 249 7.64 -2.67 8.93
C LYS A 249 7.87 -2.12 7.53
N LYS A 250 8.75 -2.70 6.73
CA LYS A 250 9.01 -2.20 5.37
C LYS A 250 7.99 -2.72 4.37
N VAL A 251 8.10 -2.29 3.12
CA VAL A 251 7.23 -2.67 1.99
C VAL A 251 7.08 -4.19 1.86
N PHE A 252 8.08 -4.97 2.28
CA PHE A 252 7.98 -6.43 2.30
C PHE A 252 6.81 -6.98 3.14
N SER A 253 6.37 -6.25 4.17
CA SER A 253 5.15 -6.59 4.93
C SER A 253 3.88 -6.57 4.05
N LEU A 254 3.79 -5.64 3.10
CA LEU A 254 2.70 -5.60 2.13
C LEU A 254 2.76 -6.81 1.20
N PHE A 255 3.96 -7.15 0.71
CA PHE A 255 4.16 -8.31 -0.14
C PHE A 255 3.68 -9.59 0.54
N ILE A 256 4.06 -9.80 1.81
CA ILE A 256 3.61 -10.98 2.58
C ILE A 256 2.09 -10.95 2.79
N SER A 257 1.53 -9.80 3.15
CA SER A 257 0.08 -9.66 3.34
C SER A 257 -0.69 -10.01 2.07
N LEU A 258 -0.23 -9.53 0.91
CA LEU A 258 -0.85 -9.82 -0.37
C LEU A 258 -0.64 -11.27 -0.79
N TYR A 259 0.57 -11.81 -0.69
CA TYR A 259 0.85 -13.21 -1.02
C TYR A 259 -0.02 -14.18 -0.20
N THR A 260 -0.23 -13.88 1.08
CA THR A 260 -1.05 -14.69 1.98
C THR A 260 -2.54 -14.68 1.59
N LEU A 261 -3.05 -13.56 1.04
CA LEU A 261 -4.47 -13.37 0.79
C LEU A 261 -4.89 -13.58 -0.67
N LEU A 262 -3.97 -13.47 -1.62
CA LEU A 262 -4.24 -13.59 -3.05
C LEU A 262 -4.47 -15.05 -3.47
N SER A 263 -5.13 -15.20 -4.61
CA SER A 263 -5.13 -16.50 -5.30
C SER A 263 -3.70 -16.87 -5.74
N LYS A 264 -3.43 -18.16 -5.90
CA LYS A 264 -2.10 -18.63 -6.34
C LYS A 264 -1.66 -17.96 -7.65
N ASN A 265 -2.58 -17.80 -8.60
CA ASN A 265 -2.29 -17.17 -9.89
C ASN A 265 -1.96 -15.67 -9.72
N ASP A 266 -2.79 -14.93 -8.98
CA ASP A 266 -2.53 -13.50 -8.74
C ASP A 266 -1.23 -13.27 -7.97
N ALA A 267 -0.90 -14.15 -7.02
CA ALA A 267 0.35 -14.09 -6.28
C ALA A 267 1.58 -14.31 -7.19
N ILE A 268 1.51 -15.28 -8.11
CA ILE A 268 2.57 -15.54 -9.10
C ILE A 268 2.74 -14.35 -10.06
N ASP A 269 1.62 -13.78 -10.53
CA ASP A 269 1.63 -12.58 -11.37
C ASP A 269 2.25 -11.39 -10.64
N MET A 270 1.89 -11.17 -9.37
CA MET A 270 2.48 -10.12 -8.53
C MET A 270 3.99 -10.28 -8.42
N ILE A 271 4.47 -11.48 -8.07
CA ILE A 271 5.92 -11.72 -7.96
C ILE A 271 6.61 -11.43 -9.30
N THR A 272 6.02 -11.85 -10.42
CA THR A 272 6.60 -11.63 -11.76
C THR A 272 6.67 -10.15 -12.12
N ASP A 273 5.63 -9.36 -11.81
CA ASP A 273 5.62 -7.91 -12.01
C ASP A 273 6.71 -7.20 -11.17
N LEU A 274 6.87 -7.63 -9.91
CA LEU A 274 7.89 -7.10 -9.01
C LEU A 274 9.30 -7.45 -9.50
N GLU A 275 9.57 -8.72 -9.84
CA GLU A 275 10.86 -9.18 -10.37
C GLU A 275 11.24 -8.43 -11.65
N LYS A 276 10.28 -8.21 -12.55
CA LYS A 276 10.50 -7.40 -13.77
C LYS A 276 10.89 -5.96 -13.43
N SER A 277 10.23 -5.36 -12.45
CA SER A 277 10.51 -3.99 -12.00
C SER A 277 11.91 -3.89 -11.39
N PHE A 278 12.29 -4.80 -10.49
CA PHE A 278 13.63 -4.86 -9.92
C PHE A 278 14.72 -5.13 -10.97
N SER A 279 14.47 -6.06 -11.90
CA SER A 279 15.39 -6.35 -13.01
C SER A 279 15.61 -5.14 -13.91
N THR A 280 14.55 -4.36 -14.17
CA THR A 280 14.63 -3.13 -14.96
C THR A 280 15.48 -2.07 -14.25
N LEU A 281 15.23 -1.83 -12.96
CA LEU A 281 16.03 -0.90 -12.16
C LEU A 281 17.49 -1.35 -12.07
N SER A 282 17.75 -2.64 -11.84
CA SER A 282 19.11 -3.19 -11.72
C SER A 282 19.96 -2.94 -12.97
N LYS A 283 19.37 -2.85 -14.17
CA LYS A 283 20.09 -2.55 -15.42
C LYS A 283 20.41 -1.05 -15.58
N GLN A 284 19.73 -0.20 -14.81
CA GLN A 284 19.87 1.26 -14.89
C GLN A 284 20.79 1.81 -13.80
N LEU A 285 21.06 1.03 -12.75
CA LEU A 285 21.98 1.40 -11.66
C LEU A 285 23.42 1.04 -12.02
N HIS A 286 24.34 1.96 -11.75
CA HIS A 286 25.79 1.81 -11.93
C HIS A 286 26.60 2.33 -10.73
N SER A 287 26.11 3.31 -9.96
CA SER A 287 26.80 3.84 -8.78
C SER A 287 26.51 3.06 -7.49
N ILE A 288 25.38 2.35 -7.45
CA ILE A 288 24.98 1.48 -6.32
C ILE A 288 24.54 0.11 -6.83
N LYS A 289 24.65 -0.90 -5.96
CA LYS A 289 24.06 -2.23 -6.22
C LYS A 289 22.57 -2.24 -5.91
N ILE A 290 21.80 -3.03 -6.67
CA ILE A 290 20.37 -3.22 -6.44
C ILE A 290 20.05 -3.76 -5.04
N ASP A 291 20.99 -4.49 -4.41
CA ASP A 291 20.87 -4.99 -3.03
C ASP A 291 20.54 -3.87 -2.04
N LYS A 292 21.09 -2.66 -2.26
CA LYS A 292 20.77 -1.50 -1.42
C LYS A 292 19.28 -1.15 -1.49
N ILE A 293 18.65 -1.25 -2.66
CA ILE A 293 17.22 -0.97 -2.84
C ILE A 293 16.35 -2.09 -2.25
N TYR A 294 16.77 -3.35 -2.40
CA TYR A 294 16.15 -4.47 -1.69
C TYR A 294 16.13 -4.23 -0.17
N ASP A 295 17.25 -3.79 0.41
CA ASP A 295 17.34 -3.46 1.83
C ASP A 295 16.39 -2.32 2.25
N PHE A 296 16.26 -1.26 1.44
CA PHE A 296 15.31 -0.17 1.72
C PHE A 296 13.87 -0.67 1.80
N MET A 297 13.50 -1.60 0.90
CA MET A 297 12.15 -2.16 0.80
C MET A 297 11.92 -3.36 1.74
N GLY A 298 12.98 -3.93 2.32
CA GLY A 298 12.93 -5.12 3.19
C GLY A 298 12.87 -6.45 2.45
N PHE A 299 13.16 -6.44 1.15
CA PHE A 299 13.19 -7.62 0.30
C PHE A 299 14.59 -8.25 0.28
N GLU A 300 14.68 -9.50 -0.17
CA GLU A 300 15.93 -10.11 -0.62
C GLU A 300 15.80 -10.59 -2.06
N LYS A 301 16.91 -10.72 -2.78
CA LYS A 301 16.94 -11.01 -4.23
C LYS A 301 16.18 -12.28 -4.63
N ASN A 302 16.12 -13.26 -3.75
CA ASN A 302 15.48 -14.56 -3.96
C ASN A 302 14.02 -14.62 -3.45
N PHE A 303 13.38 -13.50 -3.15
CA PHE A 303 11.97 -13.48 -2.69
C PHE A 303 11.00 -14.25 -3.62
N GLY A 304 11.33 -14.35 -4.91
CA GLY A 304 10.51 -15.05 -5.90
C GLY A 304 10.52 -16.57 -5.81
N GLU A 305 11.44 -17.19 -5.07
CA GLU A 305 11.48 -18.67 -4.91
C GLU A 305 10.24 -19.22 -4.20
N ILE A 306 9.49 -18.38 -3.48
CA ILE A 306 8.21 -18.74 -2.86
C ILE A 306 7.14 -19.18 -3.88
N LYS A 307 7.33 -18.91 -5.18
CA LYS A 307 6.47 -19.44 -6.27
C LYS A 307 6.37 -20.98 -6.26
N ASN A 308 7.37 -21.65 -5.70
CA ASN A 308 7.49 -23.11 -5.73
C ASN A 308 6.76 -23.83 -4.58
N ILE A 309 5.99 -23.09 -3.77
CA ILE A 309 5.21 -23.58 -2.64
C ILE A 309 3.71 -23.48 -2.97
#